data_AF-A0A7C6Y7W0-F1
#
_entry.id   AF-A0A7C6Y7W0-F1
#
_cell.length_a   1.000
_cell.length_b   1.000
_cell.length_c   1.000
_cell.angle_alpha   90.00
_cell.angle_beta   90.00
_cell.angle_gamma   90.00
#
_symmetry.space_group_name_H-M   'P 1'
#
loop_
_entity.id
_entity.type
_entity.pdbx_description
1 polymer ?
#
loop_
_entity_poly.entity_id
_entity_poly.type
_entity_poly.pdbx_seq_one_letter_code
_entity_poly.pdbx_strand_id
1 'polypeptide(L)'
;MSPVRRGEKRPIHNRIAVLRAEHRLSRAALAERIEVNPQTVGALERGDHYPSLDLAFRICEVFDLPVEAVFSREEFRPMSAEMYRRTREDAR
;
A
#
# COMPACT_ATOMS: atom_id res chain seq x y z
N MET A 1 -18.24 11.85 6.60
CA MET A 1 -16.76 11.93 6.55
C MET A 1 -16.39 13.08 5.63
N SER A 2 -15.79 14.15 6.17
CA SER A 2 -15.38 15.32 5.38
C SER A 2 -14.25 14.95 4.43
N PRO A 3 -14.32 15.32 3.13
CA PRO A 3 -13.23 15.10 2.21
C PRO A 3 -12.05 16.00 2.61
N VAL A 4 -10.93 15.39 2.96
CA VAL A 4 -9.68 16.12 3.23
C VAL A 4 -9.33 16.93 1.97
N ARG A 5 -9.35 18.26 2.09
CA ARG A 5 -8.99 19.18 0.99
C ARG A 5 -7.59 18.85 0.50
N ARG A 6 -7.49 18.64 -0.81
CA ARG A 6 -6.25 18.30 -1.54
C ARG A 6 -5.29 19.49 -1.47
N GLY A 7 -4.51 19.56 -0.39
CA GLY A 7 -3.29 20.37 -0.36
C GLY A 7 -2.34 19.88 -1.46
N GLU A 8 -1.61 20.81 -2.08
CA GLU A 8 -0.75 20.56 -3.24
C GLU A 8 0.01 19.22 -3.16
N LYS A 9 -0.33 18.34 -4.12
CA LYS A 9 0.34 17.10 -4.55
C LYS A 9 1.39 16.51 -3.60
N ARG A 10 0.94 15.77 -2.58
CA ARG A 10 1.75 14.73 -1.93
C ARG A 10 1.05 13.39 -2.03
N PRO A 11 1.08 12.72 -3.21
CA PRO A 11 0.42 11.43 -3.37
C PRO A 11 0.96 10.43 -2.36
N ILE A 12 0.07 9.58 -1.84
CA ILE A 12 0.44 8.43 -1.03
C ILE A 12 0.33 7.22 -1.93
N HIS A 13 1.47 6.60 -2.22
CA HIS A 13 1.56 5.31 -2.88
C HIS A 13 1.39 4.20 -1.84
N ASN A 14 0.87 3.05 -2.24
CA ASN A 14 0.71 1.90 -1.36
C ASN A 14 1.09 0.60 -2.04
N ARG A 15 1.45 -0.42 -1.26
CA ARG A 15 1.74 -1.80 -1.72
C ARG A 15 0.61 -2.78 -1.40
N ILE A 16 -0.59 -2.30 -1.07
CA ILE A 16 -1.68 -3.16 -0.56
C ILE A 16 -1.98 -4.31 -1.52
N ALA A 17 -2.04 -4.05 -2.82
CA ALA A 17 -2.32 -5.09 -3.82
C ALA A 17 -1.24 -6.19 -3.85
N VAL A 18 0.03 -5.80 -3.70
CA VAL A 18 1.19 -6.71 -3.68
C VAL A 18 1.18 -7.53 -2.39
N LEU A 19 1.10 -6.86 -1.23
CA LEU A 19 1.05 -7.51 0.08
C LEU A 19 -0.13 -8.47 0.19
N ARG A 20 -1.30 -8.06 -0.33
CA ARG A 20 -2.48 -8.91 -0.36
C ARG A 20 -2.23 -10.18 -1.19
N ALA A 21 -1.56 -10.07 -2.33
CA ALA A 21 -1.21 -11.22 -3.15
C ALA A 21 -0.18 -12.13 -2.47
N GLU A 22 0.84 -11.56 -1.83
CA GLU A 22 1.86 -12.30 -1.05
C GLU A 22 1.22 -13.12 0.09
N HIS A 23 0.25 -12.53 0.79
CA HIS A 23 -0.51 -13.20 1.85
C HIS A 23 -1.68 -14.06 1.34
N ARG A 24 -1.86 -14.21 0.02
CA ARG A 24 -2.97 -14.95 -0.61
C ARG A 24 -4.36 -14.51 -0.16
N LEU A 25 -4.53 -13.22 0.15
CA LEU A 25 -5.79 -12.66 0.61
C LEU A 25 -6.64 -12.19 -0.57
N SER A 26 -7.95 -12.40 -0.51
CA SER A 26 -8.90 -11.74 -1.41
C SER A 26 -9.17 -10.31 -0.90
N ARG A 27 -9.71 -9.42 -1.75
CA ARG A 27 -10.14 -8.08 -1.30
C ARG A 27 -11.18 -8.17 -0.18
N ALA A 28 -12.09 -9.13 -0.26
CA ALA A 28 -13.12 -9.36 0.76
C ALA A 28 -12.49 -9.82 2.09
N ALA A 29 -11.52 -10.75 2.04
CA ALA A 29 -10.83 -11.23 3.23
C ALA A 29 -10.02 -10.13 3.93
N LEU A 30 -9.33 -9.27 3.17
CA LEU A 30 -8.64 -8.11 3.75
C LEU A 30 -9.65 -7.11 4.34
N ALA A 31 -10.75 -6.85 3.63
CA ALA A 31 -11.78 -5.92 4.07
C ALA A 31 -12.44 -6.36 5.40
N GLU A 32 -12.68 -7.66 5.56
CA GLU A 32 -13.17 -8.25 6.81
C GLU A 32 -12.19 -8.01 7.97
N ARG A 33 -10.90 -8.27 7.76
CA ARG A 33 -9.86 -8.08 8.80
C ARG A 33 -9.66 -6.64 9.23
N ILE A 34 -9.88 -5.68 8.32
CA ILE A 34 -9.77 -4.25 8.60
C ILE A 34 -11.14 -3.58 8.72
N GLU A 35 -12.21 -4.35 8.92
CA GLU A 35 -13.59 -3.89 9.18
C GLU A 35 -14.08 -2.78 8.22
N VAL A 36 -13.91 -2.99 6.91
CA VAL A 36 -14.40 -2.07 5.86
C VAL A 36 -15.17 -2.82 4.77
N ASN A 37 -15.78 -2.07 3.85
CA ASN A 37 -16.38 -2.65 2.66
C ASN A 37 -15.28 -3.13 1.67
N PRO A 38 -15.45 -4.29 0.99
CA PRO A 38 -14.51 -4.74 -0.06
C PRO A 38 -14.21 -3.71 -1.16
N GLN A 39 -15.14 -2.81 -1.47
CA GLN A 39 -14.93 -1.70 -2.41
C GLN A 39 -13.90 -0.69 -1.90
N THR A 40 -13.82 -0.47 -0.58
CA THR A 40 -12.81 0.39 0.06
C THR A 40 -11.42 -0.12 -0.23
N VAL A 41 -11.18 -1.44 -0.08
CA VAL A 41 -9.89 -2.06 -0.43
C VAL A 41 -9.54 -1.81 -1.89
N GLY A 42 -10.51 -1.96 -2.80
CA GLY A 42 -10.28 -1.67 -4.22
C GLY A 42 -9.91 -0.22 -4.51
N ALA A 43 -10.57 0.74 -3.85
CA ALA A 43 -10.25 2.17 -3.98
C ALA A 43 -8.89 2.53 -3.37
N LEU A 44 -8.52 1.90 -2.25
CA LEU A 44 -7.17 2.02 -1.65
C LEU A 44 -6.09 1.53 -2.62
N GLU A 45 -6.24 0.33 -3.18
CA GLU A 45 -5.25 -0.25 -4.10
C GLU A 45 -5.02 0.62 -5.34
N ARG A 46 -6.05 1.33 -5.83
CA ARG A 46 -5.93 2.27 -6.96
C ARG A 46 -5.41 3.65 -6.55
N GLY A 47 -5.36 3.97 -5.27
CA GLY A 47 -5.01 5.30 -4.76
C GLY A 47 -6.12 6.34 -4.97
N ASP A 48 -7.37 5.91 -5.19
CA ASP A 48 -8.53 6.79 -5.35
C ASP A 48 -8.84 7.55 -4.04
N HIS A 49 -8.50 6.94 -2.90
CA HIS A 49 -8.67 7.53 -1.58
C HIS A 49 -7.48 7.26 -0.67
N TYR A 50 -7.22 8.18 0.25
CA TYR A 50 -6.25 7.98 1.33
C TYR A 50 -6.94 7.42 2.57
N PRO A 51 -6.38 6.38 3.22
CA PRO A 51 -6.95 5.84 4.44
C PRO A 51 -6.86 6.88 5.56
N SER A 52 -7.76 6.76 6.55
CA SER A 52 -7.52 7.39 7.85
C SER A 52 -6.26 6.78 8.48
N LEU A 53 -5.67 7.47 9.47
CA LEU A 53 -4.51 6.95 10.18
C LEU A 53 -4.82 5.59 10.85
N ASP A 54 -5.99 5.46 11.46
CA ASP A 54 -6.51 4.21 12.02
C ASP A 54 -6.55 3.07 10.98
N LEU A 55 -7.15 3.32 9.81
CA LEU A 55 -7.25 2.30 8.76
C LEU A 55 -5.86 1.92 8.23
N ALA A 56 -4.93 2.89 8.14
CA ALA A 56 -3.56 2.61 7.75
C ALA A 56 -2.87 1.68 8.76
N PHE A 57 -3.03 1.92 10.07
CA PHE A 57 -2.46 1.05 11.10
C PHE A 57 -3.08 -0.35 11.11
N ARG A 58 -4.40 -0.49 10.96
CA ARG A 58 -5.04 -1.81 10.85
C ARG A 58 -4.54 -2.61 9.64
N ILE A 59 -4.27 -1.93 8.51
CA ILE A 59 -3.64 -2.58 7.35
C ILE A 59 -2.21 -3.03 7.68
N CYS A 60 -1.44 -2.20 8.37
CA CYS A 60 -0.07 -2.53 8.81
C CYS A 60 -0.05 -3.75 9.74
N GLU A 61 -0.99 -3.83 10.69
CA GLU A 61 -1.15 -4.95 11.61
C GLU A 61 -1.49 -6.26 10.87
N VAL A 62 -2.37 -6.22 9.86
CA VAL A 62 -2.71 -7.42 9.07
C VAL A 62 -1.50 -7.98 8.32
N PHE A 63 -0.58 -7.13 7.88
CA PHE A 63 0.61 -7.53 7.14
C PHE A 63 1.85 -7.70 8.02
N ASP A 64 1.77 -7.38 9.32
CA ASP A 64 2.92 -7.36 10.25
C ASP A 64 4.09 -6.53 9.71
N LEU A 65 3.78 -5.33 9.21
CA LEU A 65 4.74 -4.42 8.58
C LEU A 65 4.60 -2.99 9.10
N PRO A 66 5.69 -2.21 9.16
CA PRO A 66 5.61 -0.80 9.51
C PRO A 66 4.96 0.03 8.40
N VAL A 67 4.49 1.23 8.75
CA VAL A 67 3.73 2.10 7.84
C VAL A 67 4.50 2.45 6.56
N GLU A 68 5.80 2.66 6.65
CA GLU A 68 6.67 2.98 5.52
C GLU A 68 6.89 1.82 4.54
N ALA A 69 6.67 0.57 4.99
CA ALA A 69 6.70 -0.60 4.12
C ALA A 69 5.40 -0.76 3.32
N VAL A 70 4.29 -0.26 3.85
CA VAL A 70 2.96 -0.36 3.24
C VAL A 70 2.63 0.89 2.40
N PHE A 71 3.02 2.08 2.88
CA PHE A 71 2.70 3.38 2.30
C PHE A 71 3.95 4.24 2.12
N SER A 72 4.01 5.01 1.04
CA SER A 72 5.13 5.91 0.76
C SER A 72 4.69 7.19 0.06
N ARG A 73 5.51 8.24 0.19
CA ARG A 73 5.37 9.47 -0.62
C ARG A 73 6.01 9.35 -2.00
N GLU A 74 6.79 8.29 -2.21
CA GLU A 74 7.42 7.96 -3.48
C GLU A 74 6.83 6.67 -4.05
N GLU A 75 6.91 6.51 -5.36
CA GLU A 75 6.51 5.26 -6.01
C GLU A 75 7.38 4.10 -5.55
N PHE A 76 6.74 3.00 -5.20
CA PHE A 76 7.44 1.77 -4.87
C PHE A 76 8.05 1.16 -6.11
N ARG A 77 9.37 0.99 -6.09
CA ARG A 77 10.08 0.32 -7.17
C ARG A 77 9.73 -1.18 -7.17
N PRO A 78 9.58 -1.81 -8.34
CA PRO A 78 9.48 -3.27 -8.44
C PRO A 78 10.77 -3.91 -7.94
N MET A 79 10.67 -5.04 -7.21
CA MET A 79 11.86 -5.75 -6.73
C MET A 79 12.80 -6.18 -7.87
N SER A 80 12.26 -6.54 -9.04
CA SER A 80 13.08 -6.87 -10.21
C SER A 80 13.99 -5.71 -10.62
N ALA A 81 13.49 -4.47 -10.57
CA ALA A 81 14.26 -3.28 -10.91
C ALA A 81 15.37 -2.98 -9.89
N GLU A 82 15.22 -3.40 -8.63
CA GLU A 82 16.24 -3.27 -7.59
C GLU A 82 17.31 -4.36 -7.71
N MET A 83 16.89 -5.62 -7.88
CA MET A 83 17.78 -6.77 -7.96
C MET A 83 18.73 -6.70 -9.16
N TYR A 84 18.22 -6.40 -10.36
CA TYR A 84 19.05 -6.34 -11.57
C TYR A 84 19.84 -5.04 -11.74
N ARG A 85 19.55 -4.00 -10.96
CA ARG A 85 20.36 -2.76 -10.95
C ARG A 85 21.68 -3.01 -10.21
N ARG A 86 21.63 -3.73 -9.10
CA ARG A 86 22.79 -4.10 -8.28
C ARG A 86 23.81 -4.95 -9.05
N THR A 87 23.33 -5.88 -9.86
CA THR A 87 24.19 -6.72 -10.73
C THR A 87 25.02 -5.91 -11.74
N ARG A 88 24.60 -4.69 -12.12
CA ARG A 88 25.36 -3.83 -13.05
C ARG A 88 26.36 -2.91 -12.35
N GLU A 89 26.16 -2.65 -11.06
CA GLU A 89 27.04 -1.82 -10.24
C GLU A 89 28.14 -2.67 -9.58
N ASP A 90 27.84 -3.90 -9.16
CA ASP A 90 28.80 -4.86 -8.59
C ASP A 90 29.75 -5.47 -9.64
N ALA A 91 29.49 -5.23 -10.94
CA ALA A 91 30.30 -5.70 -12.07
C ALA A 91 31.28 -4.63 -12.61
N ARG A 92 31.49 -3.54 -11.86
CA ARG A 92 32.47 -2.47 -12.16
C ARG A 92 33.53 -2.41 -11.07
#